data_AF-A0A402DE11-F1
#
_entry.id   AF-A0A402DE11-F1
#
_cell.length_a   1.000
_cell.length_b   1.000
_cell.length_c   1.000
_cell.angle_alpha   90.00
_cell.angle_beta   90.00
_cell.angle_gamma   90.00
#
_symmetry.space_group_name_H-M   'P 1'
#
loop_
_entity.id
_entity.type
_entity.pdbx_description
1 polymer ?
#
loop_
_entity_poly.entity_id
_entity_poly.type
_entity_poly.pdbx_seq_one_letter_code
_entity_poly.pdbx_strand_id
1 'polypeptide(L)'
;MTTLKVVIIMARCSHSKQSFGIRMEEKLPNQWIADWAFPIKEAAAKREGYDKSQIAGSFSVDDTYPGCPYCEQKSFVKCGGSLFSRCNKVSCGGEQGSFHTCPWCGTKAQISGYIENLSAGKDL
;
A
#
# COMPACT_ATOMS: atom_id res chain seq x y z
N MET A 1 -27.94 6.57 0.65
CA MET A 1 -26.66 7.30 0.77
C MET A 1 -25.57 6.27 0.95
N THR A 2 -24.73 6.05 -0.07
CA THR A 2 -23.54 5.21 0.05
C THR A 2 -22.49 6.02 0.80
N THR A 3 -22.07 5.56 1.98
CA THR A 3 -20.99 6.17 2.76
C THR A 3 -19.70 6.04 1.97
N LEU A 4 -19.05 7.16 1.65
CA LEU A 4 -17.68 7.17 1.12
C LEU A 4 -16.76 6.57 2.19
N LYS A 5 -16.14 5.43 1.91
CA LYS A 5 -15.11 4.86 2.79
C LYS A 5 -13.74 5.28 2.28
N VAL A 6 -12.97 5.89 3.17
CA VAL A 6 -11.60 6.32 2.92
C VAL A 6 -10.70 5.61 3.91
N VAL A 7 -9.58 5.09 3.41
CA VAL A 7 -8.55 4.50 4.26
C VAL A 7 -7.16 4.95 3.85
N ILE A 8 -6.24 4.83 4.79
CA ILE A 8 -4.82 5.06 4.58
C ILE A 8 -4.07 3.73 4.68
N ILE A 9 -3.31 3.40 3.63
CA ILE A 9 -2.39 2.27 3.58
C ILE A 9 -0.98 2.77 3.87
N MET A 10 -0.32 2.16 4.84
CA MET A 10 1.07 2.46 5.13
C MET A 10 2.00 1.74 4.14
N ALA A 11 2.84 2.51 3.45
CA ALA A 11 3.79 2.02 2.48
C ALA A 11 5.22 2.54 2.73
N ARG A 12 6.20 1.94 2.05
CA ARG A 12 7.60 2.36 2.09
C ARG A 12 8.18 2.45 0.68
N CYS A 13 8.94 3.51 0.44
CA CYS A 13 9.59 3.72 -0.85
C CYS A 13 10.62 2.64 -1.12
N SER A 14 10.59 2.07 -2.32
CA SER A 14 11.56 1.05 -2.71
C SER A 14 12.97 1.60 -2.95
N HIS A 15 13.09 2.91 -3.19
CA HIS A 15 14.36 3.61 -3.38
C HIS A 15 14.87 4.22 -2.08
N SER A 16 14.19 5.24 -1.54
CA SER A 16 14.65 6.00 -0.36
C SER A 16 14.44 5.27 0.97
N LYS A 17 13.64 4.19 0.99
CA LYS A 17 13.23 3.45 2.20
C LYS A 17 12.42 4.30 3.20
N GLN A 18 12.00 5.51 2.82
CA GLN A 18 11.15 6.36 3.65
C GLN A 18 9.69 5.92 3.57
N SER A 19 8.95 6.09 4.68
CA SER A 19 7.53 5.74 4.78
C SER A 19 6.63 6.83 4.22
N PHE A 20 5.49 6.40 3.67
CA PHE A 20 4.44 7.26 3.14
C PHE A 20 3.08 6.59 3.31
N GLY A 21 2.03 7.40 3.31
CA GLY A 21 0.64 6.94 3.26
C GLY A 21 0.12 6.94 1.83
N ILE A 22 -0.69 5.94 1.48
CA ILE A 22 -1.51 5.91 0.27
C ILE A 22 -2.96 6.05 0.72
N ARG A 23 -3.64 7.08 0.25
CA ARG A 23 -5.07 7.25 0.45
C ARG A 23 -5.81 6.43 -0.58
N MET A 24 -6.82 5.69 -0.13
CA MET A 24 -7.69 4.90 -0.98
C MET A 24 -9.16 5.18 -0.67
N GLU A 25 -9.95 5.31 -1.72
CA GLU A 25 -11.41 5.45 -1.65
C GLU A 25 -12.12 4.21 -2.17
N GLU A 26 -13.15 3.77 -1.47
CA GLU A 26 -14.07 2.74 -1.97
C GLU A 26 -15.10 3.39 -2.89
N LYS A 27 -14.93 3.24 -4.21
CA LYS A 27 -15.88 3.80 -5.20
C LYS A 27 -17.10 2.90 -5.42
N LEU A 28 -16.90 1.59 -5.36
CA LEU A 28 -17.92 0.56 -5.40
C LEU A 28 -17.64 -0.46 -4.28
N PRO A 29 -18.62 -1.26 -3.83
CA PRO A 29 -18.39 -2.24 -2.77
C PRO A 29 -17.16 -3.10 -3.03
N ASN A 30 -16.18 -3.03 -2.13
CA ASN A 30 -14.87 -3.68 -2.19
C ASN A 30 -14.02 -3.34 -3.43
N GLN A 31 -14.22 -2.17 -4.05
CA GLN A 31 -13.35 -1.64 -5.10
C GLN A 31 -12.67 -0.38 -4.61
N TRP A 32 -11.37 -0.51 -4.32
CA TRP A 32 -10.56 0.54 -3.72
C TRP A 32 -9.66 1.19 -4.77
N ILE A 33 -9.74 2.51 -4.87
CA ILE A 33 -8.93 3.29 -5.81
C ILE A 33 -7.96 4.16 -5.01
N ALA A 34 -6.67 4.00 -5.25
CA ALA A 34 -5.64 4.89 -4.73
C ALA A 34 -5.66 6.22 -5.51
N ASP A 35 -5.87 7.33 -4.80
CA ASP A 35 -6.00 8.65 -5.42
C ASP A 35 -5.03 9.69 -4.87
N TRP A 36 -4.41 9.45 -3.72
CA TRP A 36 -3.41 10.35 -3.16
C TRP A 36 -2.30 9.63 -2.38
N ALA A 37 -1.14 10.26 -2.26
CA ALA A 37 -0.04 9.78 -1.44
C ALA A 37 0.69 10.94 -0.74
N PHE A 38 1.21 10.70 0.46
CA PHE A 38 1.87 11.73 1.26
C PHE A 38 2.97 11.17 2.18
N PRO A 39 4.05 11.92 2.44
CA PRO A 39 5.07 11.54 3.42
C PRO A 39 4.47 11.30 4.81
N ILE A 40 4.86 10.21 5.48
CA ILE A 40 4.46 9.97 6.89
C ILE A 40 5.58 9.29 7.66
N LYS A 41 5.75 9.69 8.93
CA LYS A 41 6.64 9.00 9.87
C LYS A 41 5.92 7.77 10.44
N GLU A 42 6.62 6.65 10.57
CA GLU A 42 6.03 5.40 11.07
C GLU A 42 5.42 5.51 12.46
N ALA A 43 6.07 6.27 13.35
CA ALA A 43 5.56 6.53 14.69
C ALA A 43 4.24 7.30 14.67
N ALA A 44 4.04 8.21 13.69
CA ALA A 44 2.77 8.90 13.52
C ALA A 44 1.71 7.94 12.99
N ALA A 45 2.01 7.16 11.94
CA ALA A 45 1.10 6.17 11.37
C ALA A 45 0.58 5.15 12.41
N LYS A 46 1.46 4.70 13.32
CA LYS A 46 1.09 3.78 14.40
C LYS A 46 0.14 4.42 15.42
N ARG A 47 0.32 5.70 15.74
CA ARG A 47 -0.58 6.43 16.64
C ARG A 47 -1.97 6.59 16.02
N GLU A 48 -2.02 6.96 14.75
CA GLU A 48 -3.28 7.04 13.99
C GLU A 48 -3.93 5.66 13.78
N GLY A 49 -3.14 4.58 13.88
CA GLY A 49 -3.64 3.22 13.79
C GLY A 49 -3.87 2.75 12.35
N TYR A 50 -3.03 3.20 11.42
CA TYR A 50 -3.08 2.78 10.00
C TYR A 50 -2.74 1.30 9.76
N ASP A 51 -2.40 0.56 10.80
CA ASP A 51 -2.18 -0.88 10.81
C ASP A 51 -3.25 -1.67 11.58
N LYS A 52 -4.30 -1.03 12.09
CA LYS A 52 -5.28 -1.65 13.00
C LYS A 52 -6.44 -2.36 12.31
N SER A 53 -6.62 -2.19 11.00
CA SER A 53 -7.70 -2.82 10.24
C SER A 53 -7.20 -3.46 8.96
N GLN A 54 -8.05 -4.27 8.34
CA GLN A 54 -7.82 -4.83 7.02
C GLN A 54 -8.98 -4.50 6.11
N ILE A 55 -8.67 -4.14 4.87
CA ILE A 55 -9.65 -4.04 3.79
C ILE A 55 -9.39 -5.15 2.78
N ALA A 56 -10.47 -5.65 2.17
CA ALA A 56 -10.42 -6.65 1.12
C ALA A 56 -11.14 -6.14 -0.11
N GLY A 57 -10.77 -6.66 -1.28
CA GLY A 57 -11.36 -6.25 -2.55
C GLY A 57 -10.40 -6.22 -3.72
N SER A 58 -10.81 -5.52 -4.77
CA SER A 58 -9.93 -5.13 -5.86
C SER A 58 -9.29 -3.78 -5.56
N PHE A 59 -8.06 -3.61 -6.06
CA PHE A 59 -7.26 -2.42 -5.86
C PHE A 59 -6.76 -1.91 -7.20
N SER A 60 -6.99 -0.63 -7.46
CA SER A 60 -6.48 0.07 -8.63
C SER A 60 -5.91 1.43 -8.24
N VAL A 61 -5.25 2.09 -9.19
CA VAL A 61 -4.79 3.46 -9.05
C VAL A 61 -5.66 4.35 -9.93
N ASP A 62 -5.96 5.54 -9.44
CA ASP A 62 -6.55 6.59 -10.27
C ASP A 62 -5.51 7.09 -11.29
N ASP A 63 -5.95 7.54 -12.47
CA ASP A 63 -5.05 8.07 -13.50
C ASP A 63 -4.25 9.29 -13.00
N THR A 64 -4.87 10.07 -12.12
CA THR A 64 -4.29 11.27 -11.51
C THR A 64 -3.46 10.98 -10.25
N TYR A 65 -3.38 9.71 -9.82
CA TYR A 65 -2.57 9.33 -8.66
C TYR A 65 -1.10 9.75 -8.85
N PRO A 66 -0.54 10.58 -7.95
CA PRO A 66 0.81 11.13 -8.13
C PRO A 66 1.91 10.08 -7.92
N GLY A 67 1.60 8.93 -7.32
CA GLY A 67 2.59 7.92 -7.00
C GLY A 67 3.33 8.18 -5.69
N CYS A 68 4.39 7.41 -5.45
CA CYS A 68 5.23 7.53 -4.27
C CYS A 68 5.81 8.95 -4.15
N PRO A 69 5.69 9.64 -2.99
CA PRO A 69 6.15 11.03 -2.85
C PRO A 69 7.67 11.21 -2.87
N TYR A 70 8.43 10.10 -2.96
CA TYR A 70 9.89 10.11 -2.97
C TYR A 70 10.50 9.63 -4.29
N CYS A 71 9.75 8.92 -5.13
CA CYS A 71 10.26 8.36 -6.38
C CYS A 71 9.21 8.25 -7.49
N GLU A 72 8.03 8.84 -7.30
CA GLU A 72 6.94 9.02 -8.26
C GLU A 72 6.31 7.72 -8.81
N GLN A 73 6.77 6.57 -8.33
CA GLN A 73 6.27 5.30 -8.81
C GLN A 73 4.81 5.10 -8.43
N LYS A 74 3.98 4.87 -9.45
CA LYS A 74 2.52 4.74 -9.31
C LYS A 74 2.06 3.34 -8.91
N SER A 75 2.77 2.30 -9.33
CA SER A 75 2.44 0.93 -8.91
C SER A 75 2.82 0.69 -7.45
N PHE A 76 2.19 -0.30 -6.83
CA PHE A 76 2.55 -0.78 -5.51
C PHE A 76 2.40 -2.31 -5.43
N VAL A 77 3.19 -2.90 -4.54
CA VAL A 77 3.18 -4.33 -4.27
C VAL A 77 3.03 -4.58 -2.79
N LYS A 78 2.25 -5.61 -2.44
CA LYS A 78 2.21 -6.17 -1.10
C LYS A 78 3.26 -7.27 -1.01
N CYS A 79 4.18 -7.15 -0.07
CA CYS A 79 5.09 -8.25 0.22
C CYS A 79 4.29 -9.43 0.77
N GLY A 80 4.34 -10.56 0.08
CA GLY A 80 3.86 -11.82 0.64
C GLY A 80 4.62 -12.19 1.91
N GLY A 81 4.09 -13.16 2.65
CA GLY A 81 4.88 -13.87 3.64
C GLY A 81 5.86 -14.82 2.96
N SER A 82 7.02 -15.04 3.56
CA SER A 82 7.84 -16.23 3.33
C SER A 82 7.71 -17.16 4.54
N LEU A 83 8.27 -18.37 4.43
CA LEU A 83 8.40 -19.30 5.56
C LEU A 83 9.12 -18.68 6.77
N PHE A 84 9.90 -17.61 6.55
CA PHE A 84 10.72 -16.97 7.57
C PHE A 84 10.21 -15.58 8.01
N SER A 85 9.24 -14.99 7.30
CA SER A 85 8.75 -13.63 7.60
C SER A 85 7.33 -13.42 7.09
N ARG A 86 6.41 -13.01 7.97
CA ARG A 86 5.06 -12.58 7.57
C ARG A 86 5.02 -11.06 7.45
N CYS A 87 5.63 -10.52 6.40
CA CYS A 87 5.74 -9.08 6.20
C CYS A 87 4.38 -8.43 5.95
N ASN A 88 3.67 -8.81 4.86
CA ASN A 88 2.35 -8.26 4.49
C ASN A 88 2.28 -6.73 4.33
N LYS A 89 3.42 -6.04 4.27
CA LYS A 89 3.50 -4.58 4.11
C LYS A 89 3.61 -4.18 2.65
N VAL A 90 3.18 -2.94 2.36
CA VAL A 90 3.13 -2.39 1.00
C VAL A 90 4.36 -1.56 0.69
N SER A 91 4.83 -1.61 -0.55
CA SER A 91 5.87 -0.72 -1.06
C SER A 91 5.53 -0.25 -2.47
N CYS A 92 5.99 0.95 -2.85
CA CYS A 92 5.85 1.40 -4.23
C CYS A 92 6.69 0.57 -5.19
N GLY A 93 6.28 0.53 -6.45
CA GLY A 93 6.96 -0.20 -7.51
C GLY A 93 6.51 -1.63 -7.65
N GLY A 94 7.26 -2.32 -8.49
CA GLY A 94 6.94 -3.64 -8.96
C GLY A 94 6.19 -3.64 -10.28
N GLU A 95 6.54 -4.63 -11.09
CA GLU A 95 5.89 -5.00 -12.35
C GLU A 95 5.64 -6.51 -12.33
N GLN A 96 4.51 -6.95 -12.89
CA GLN A 96 4.16 -8.37 -12.92
C GLN A 96 5.29 -9.19 -13.57
N GLY A 97 5.70 -10.29 -12.93
CA GLY A 97 6.77 -11.15 -13.43
C GLY A 97 8.19 -10.66 -13.15
N SER A 98 8.38 -9.43 -12.67
CA SER A 98 9.70 -8.92 -12.27
C SER A 98 10.06 -9.33 -10.82
N PHE A 99 11.35 -9.29 -10.48
CA PHE A 99 11.81 -9.49 -9.09
C PHE A 99 11.74 -8.18 -8.32
N HIS A 100 11.17 -8.23 -7.11
CA HIS A 100 11.08 -7.11 -6.19
C HIS A 100 11.75 -7.43 -4.86
N THR A 101 12.47 -6.46 -4.30
CA THR A 101 13.07 -6.58 -2.95
C THR A 101 12.28 -5.73 -1.98
N CYS A 102 11.60 -6.37 -1.03
CA CYS A 102 10.76 -5.69 -0.06
C CYS A 102 11.59 -4.72 0.80
N PRO A 103 11.30 -3.41 0.83
CA PRO A 103 12.04 -2.44 1.65
C PRO A 103 11.75 -2.56 3.15
N TRP A 104 10.84 -3.44 3.55
CA TRP A 104 10.49 -3.68 4.95
C TRP A 104 11.31 -4.80 5.59
N CYS A 105 11.48 -5.92 4.89
CA CYS A 105 12.09 -7.13 5.43
C CYS A 105 13.26 -7.67 4.59
N GLY A 106 13.58 -7.04 3.45
CA GLY A 106 14.68 -7.46 2.57
C GLY A 106 14.40 -8.69 1.71
N THR A 107 13.23 -9.33 1.86
CA THR A 107 12.88 -10.50 1.04
C THR A 107 12.81 -10.11 -0.44
N LYS A 108 13.51 -10.88 -1.29
CA LYS A 108 13.45 -10.78 -2.74
C LYS A 108 12.60 -11.91 -3.31
N ALA A 109 11.58 -11.57 -4.07
CA ALA A 109 10.67 -12.54 -4.70
C ALA A 109 10.19 -12.01 -6.05
N GLN A 110 9.75 -12.92 -6.92
CA GLN A 110 9.08 -12.54 -8.16
C GLN A 110 7.66 -12.07 -7.85
N ILE A 111 7.21 -11.00 -8.51
CA ILE A 111 5.85 -10.49 -8.38
C ILE A 111 4.91 -11.39 -9.16
N SER A 112 3.88 -11.88 -8.49
CA SER A 112 2.84 -12.72 -9.06
C SER A 112 1.49 -12.48 -8.37
N GLY A 113 0.41 -12.89 -9.04
CA GLY A 113 -0.96 -12.77 -8.52
C GLY A 113 -1.46 -11.33 -8.45
N TYR A 114 -2.51 -11.14 -7.64
CA TYR A 114 -3.13 -9.85 -7.36
C TYR A 114 -3.25 -9.63 -5.85
N ILE A 115 -3.37 -8.37 -5.44
CA ILE A 115 -3.61 -8.02 -4.03
C ILE A 115 -5.09 -8.21 -3.72
N GLU A 116 -5.41 -9.05 -2.73
CA GLU A 116 -6.80 -9.30 -2.30
C GLU A 116 -7.16 -8.59 -1.00
N ASN A 117 -6.15 -8.17 -0.23
CA ASN A 117 -6.32 -7.47 1.04
C ASN A 117 -5.12 -6.59 1.36
N LEU A 118 -5.36 -5.53 2.14
CA LEU A 118 -4.34 -4.62 2.64
C LEU A 118 -4.60 -4.30 4.12
N SER A 119 -3.52 -4.11 4.89
CA SER A 119 -3.62 -3.49 6.21
C SER A 119 -3.82 -1.99 6.03
N ALA A 120 -4.78 -1.43 6.76
CA ALA A 120 -5.26 -0.06 6.59
C ALA A 120 -5.69 0.55 7.94
N GLY A 121 -5.84 1.87 7.97
CA GLY A 121 -6.64 2.54 8.99
C GLY A 121 -7.56 3.57 8.36
N LYS A 122 -8.60 3.94 9.10
CA LYS A 122 -9.55 4.96 8.64
C LYS A 122 -8.84 6.31 8.57
N ASP A 123 -9.14 7.06 7.52
CA ASP A 123 -8.88 8.49 7.48
C ASP A 123 -9.93 9.14 8.39
N LEU A 124 -9.50 9.86 9.43
CA LEU A 124 -10.37 10.45 10.45
C LEU A 124 -11.04 11.75 9.96
#